data_AF-A0A525D8B4-F1
#
_entry.id   AF-A0A525D8B4-F1
#
_cell.length_a   1.000
_cell.length_b   1.000
_cell.length_c   1.000
_cell.angle_alpha   90.00
_cell.angle_beta   90.00
_cell.angle_gamma   90.00
#
_symmetry.space_group_name_H-M   'P 1'
#
loop_
_entity.id
_entity.type
_entity.pdbx_description
1 polymer ?
#
loop_
_entity_poly.entity_id
_entity_poly.type
_entity_poly.pdbx_seq_one_letter_code
_entity_poly.pdbx_strand_id
1 'polypeptide(L)'
;MDPDKFRESRIEINGLLDHIFVAIEKKAYDDSKSTYEKACSLLEDLSPQAEGEIQERSVKNLAMKVEGLLSRIEKIKPKKKQNTGAGYAAASSIEWDESRVAHLSINYLQKVFTNMGDDGDKVFFSTSGKGIRPSYQIEFKNHDLAAFNGAAHSPLKKTFPPESDLISQPFTQGFIRSVIEQQMKK
;
A
#
# COMPACT_ATOMS: atom_id res chain seq x y z
N MET A 1 -35.91 -7.53 32.33
CA MET A 1 -36.25 -6.17 31.82
C MET A 1 -37.72 -6.11 31.42
N ASP A 2 -38.34 -4.93 31.48
CA ASP A 2 -39.69 -4.74 30.95
C ASP A 2 -39.76 -5.12 29.44
N PRO A 3 -40.72 -5.96 29.01
CA PRO A 3 -40.81 -6.42 27.62
C PRO A 3 -40.97 -5.31 26.57
N ASP A 4 -41.66 -4.23 26.90
CA ASP A 4 -41.86 -3.11 25.97
C ASP A 4 -40.56 -2.31 25.82
N LYS A 5 -39.83 -2.08 26.92
CA LYS A 5 -38.50 -1.46 26.85
C LYS A 5 -37.51 -2.31 26.07
N PHE A 6 -37.52 -3.64 26.25
CA PHE A 6 -36.67 -4.55 25.47
C PHE A 6 -36.99 -4.45 23.98
N ARG A 7 -38.29 -4.35 23.64
CA ARG A 7 -38.75 -4.20 22.26
C ARG A 7 -38.30 -2.88 21.65
N GLU A 8 -38.37 -1.78 22.40
CA GLU A 8 -37.88 -0.46 21.96
C GLU A 8 -36.38 -0.50 21.65
N SER A 9 -35.55 -0.99 22.58
CA SER A 9 -34.10 -1.12 22.36
C SER A 9 -33.79 -2.01 21.17
N ARG A 10 -34.54 -3.10 20.98
CA ARG A 10 -34.39 -3.96 19.80
C ARG A 10 -34.72 -3.22 18.50
N ILE A 11 -35.81 -2.44 18.47
CA ILE A 11 -36.21 -1.67 17.27
C ILE A 11 -35.13 -0.64 16.96
N GLU A 12 -34.64 0.06 17.98
CA GLU A 12 -33.56 1.04 17.85
C GLU A 12 -32.29 0.41 17.27
N ILE A 13 -31.83 -0.71 17.82
CA ILE A 13 -30.66 -1.42 17.29
C ILE A 13 -30.88 -1.83 15.84
N ASN A 14 -32.05 -2.37 15.46
CA ASN A 14 -32.30 -2.72 14.05
C ASN A 14 -32.29 -1.48 13.13
N GLY A 15 -32.83 -0.35 13.57
CA GLY A 15 -32.75 0.91 12.82
C GLY A 15 -31.30 1.38 12.61
N LEU A 16 -30.44 1.22 13.61
CA LEU A 16 -29.01 1.50 13.48
C LEU A 16 -28.34 0.55 12.48
N LEU A 17 -28.69 -0.75 12.50
CA LEU A 17 -28.17 -1.72 11.54
C LEU A 17 -28.56 -1.35 10.09
N ASP A 18 -29.81 -0.95 9.87
CA ASP A 18 -30.29 -0.52 8.56
C ASP A 18 -29.55 0.75 8.09
N HIS A 19 -29.33 1.71 9.00
CA HIS A 19 -28.53 2.91 8.70
C HIS A 19 -27.08 2.55 8.34
N ILE A 20 -26.46 1.60 9.05
CA ILE A 20 -25.11 1.12 8.73
C ILE A 20 -25.07 0.54 7.31
N PHE A 21 -26.07 -0.25 6.89
CA PHE A 21 -26.11 -0.78 5.53
C PHE A 21 -26.14 0.34 4.48
N VAL A 22 -27.01 1.34 4.66
CA VAL A 22 -27.10 2.50 3.75
C VAL A 22 -25.80 3.30 3.74
N ALA A 23 -25.17 3.53 4.90
CA ALA A 23 -23.90 4.22 5.00
C ALA A 23 -22.78 3.44 4.30
N ILE A 24 -22.78 2.11 4.38
CA ILE A 24 -21.82 1.25 3.68
C ILE A 24 -21.98 1.37 2.16
N GLU A 25 -23.21 1.33 1.65
CA GLU A 25 -23.49 1.51 0.22
C GLU A 25 -23.01 2.86 -0.29
N LYS A 26 -23.15 3.91 0.52
CA LYS A 26 -22.67 5.28 0.24
C LYS A 26 -21.17 5.46 0.49
N LYS A 27 -20.45 4.43 0.95
CA LYS A 27 -19.03 4.48 1.35
C LYS A 27 -18.74 5.55 2.42
N ALA A 28 -19.72 5.87 3.25
CA ALA A 28 -19.60 6.84 4.33
C ALA A 28 -18.96 6.17 5.56
N TYR A 29 -17.63 6.00 5.55
CA TYR A 29 -16.92 5.25 6.59
C TYR A 29 -17.15 5.81 8.00
N ASP A 30 -16.94 7.11 8.21
CA ASP A 30 -17.04 7.69 9.56
C ASP A 30 -18.47 7.57 10.12
N ASP A 31 -19.48 7.75 9.25
CA ASP A 31 -20.89 7.57 9.61
C ASP A 31 -21.21 6.10 9.95
N SER A 32 -20.75 5.16 9.12
CA SER A 32 -20.93 3.73 9.36
C SER A 32 -20.25 3.26 10.65
N LYS A 33 -19.06 3.80 10.96
CA LYS A 33 -18.29 3.47 12.15
C LYS A 33 -18.94 4.03 13.43
N SER A 34 -19.32 5.30 13.41
CA SER A 34 -20.00 5.94 14.55
C SER A 34 -21.33 5.25 14.87
N THR A 35 -22.10 4.91 13.83
CA THR A 35 -23.37 4.18 13.99
C THR A 35 -23.16 2.76 14.50
N TYR A 36 -22.10 2.08 14.06
CA TYR A 36 -21.70 0.77 14.57
C TYR A 36 -21.34 0.80 16.06
N GLU A 37 -20.51 1.76 16.48
CA GLU A 37 -20.12 1.91 17.89
C GLU A 37 -21.35 2.14 18.80
N LYS A 38 -22.32 2.94 18.34
CA LYS A 38 -23.61 3.12 19.03
C LYS A 38 -24.41 1.82 19.14
N ALA A 39 -24.49 1.05 18.05
CA ALA A 39 -25.20 -0.23 18.05
C ALA A 39 -24.55 -1.25 19.00
N CYS A 40 -23.21 -1.27 19.08
CA CYS A 40 -22.48 -2.09 20.06
C CYS A 40 -22.80 -1.67 21.49
N SER A 41 -22.73 -0.37 21.80
CA SER A 41 -23.02 0.12 23.16
C SER A 41 -24.44 -0.24 23.61
N LEU A 42 -25.44 -0.03 22.75
CA LEU A 42 -26.83 -0.39 23.07
C LEU A 42 -27.00 -1.91 23.24
N LEU A 43 -26.29 -2.72 22.45
CA LEU A 43 -26.34 -4.17 22.58
C LEU A 43 -25.63 -4.67 23.85
N GLU A 44 -24.52 -4.05 24.24
CA GLU A 44 -23.81 -4.31 25.50
C GLU A 44 -24.70 -4.01 26.71
N ASP A 45 -25.48 -2.92 26.65
CA ASP A 45 -26.44 -2.56 27.69
C ASP A 45 -27.66 -3.51 27.71
N LEU A 46 -28.14 -3.93 26.53
CA LEU A 46 -29.33 -4.79 26.40
C LEU A 46 -29.05 -6.25 26.78
N SER A 47 -27.84 -6.75 26.52
CA SER A 47 -27.45 -8.15 26.73
C SER A 47 -27.67 -8.67 28.15
N PRO A 48 -27.19 -8.00 29.22
CA PRO A 48 -27.39 -8.47 30.60
C PRO A 48 -28.84 -8.30 31.09
N GLN A 49 -29.65 -7.53 30.37
CA GLN A 49 -31.04 -7.24 30.72
C GLN A 49 -32.05 -8.22 30.09
N ALA A 50 -31.59 -9.05 29.15
CA ALA A 50 -32.40 -10.06 28.49
C ALA A 50 -32.78 -11.17 29.46
N GLU A 51 -34.06 -11.48 29.53
CA GLU A 51 -34.61 -12.52 30.39
C GLU A 51 -35.39 -13.55 29.56
N GLY A 52 -35.03 -14.82 29.76
CA GLY A 52 -35.68 -15.95 29.12
C GLY A 52 -35.24 -16.19 27.68
N GLU A 53 -35.56 -17.38 27.19
CA GLU A 53 -35.02 -17.93 25.94
C GLU A 53 -35.26 -17.01 24.72
N ILE A 54 -36.42 -16.34 24.66
CA ILE A 54 -36.80 -15.50 23.53
C ILE A 54 -35.91 -14.24 23.45
N GLN A 55 -35.72 -13.55 24.57
CA GLN A 55 -34.92 -12.32 24.62
C GLN A 55 -33.44 -12.63 24.42
N GLU A 56 -32.93 -13.67 25.07
CA GLU A 56 -31.56 -14.15 24.93
C GLU A 56 -31.24 -14.50 23.47
N ARG A 57 -32.14 -15.24 22.80
CA ARG A 57 -31.97 -15.58 21.38
C ARG A 57 -32.02 -14.35 20.48
N SER A 58 -32.87 -13.37 20.81
CA SER A 58 -32.94 -12.10 20.08
C SER A 58 -31.63 -11.32 20.20
N VAL A 59 -31.08 -11.17 21.41
CA VAL A 59 -29.78 -10.52 21.64
C VAL A 59 -28.67 -11.24 20.88
N LYS A 60 -28.62 -12.57 20.96
CA LYS A 60 -27.63 -13.37 20.21
C LYS A 60 -27.71 -13.14 18.70
N ASN A 61 -28.92 -13.04 18.14
CA ASN A 61 -29.11 -12.74 16.73
C ASN A 61 -28.65 -11.32 16.37
N LEU A 62 -28.88 -10.34 17.24
CA LEU A 62 -28.38 -8.98 17.04
C LEU A 62 -26.85 -8.93 17.10
N ALA A 63 -26.24 -9.62 18.05
CA ALA A 63 -24.78 -9.72 18.17
C ALA A 63 -24.14 -10.26 16.89
N MET A 64 -24.67 -11.37 16.34
CA MET A 64 -24.17 -11.93 15.09
C MET A 64 -24.31 -10.95 13.90
N LYS A 65 -25.39 -10.17 13.85
CA LYS A 65 -25.57 -9.15 12.80
C LYS A 65 -24.55 -8.03 12.94
N VAL A 66 -24.37 -7.50 14.15
CA VAL A 66 -23.40 -6.45 14.45
C VAL A 66 -21.99 -6.94 14.09
N GLU A 67 -21.58 -8.11 14.57
CA GLU A 67 -20.27 -8.70 14.27
C GLU A 67 -20.03 -8.85 12.76
N GLY A 68 -21.04 -9.29 12.01
CA GLY A 68 -20.96 -9.42 10.55
C GLY A 68 -20.74 -8.09 9.81
N LEU A 69 -21.16 -6.95 10.38
CA LEU A 69 -21.01 -5.63 9.78
C LEU A 69 -19.61 -5.06 9.90
N LEU A 70 -18.85 -5.42 10.95
CA LEU A 70 -17.50 -4.89 11.18
C LEU A 70 -16.61 -5.09 9.95
N SER A 71 -16.61 -6.31 9.41
CA SER A 71 -15.83 -6.66 8.22
C SER A 71 -16.21 -5.82 6.98
N ARG A 72 -17.48 -5.38 6.88
CA ARG A 72 -17.97 -4.56 5.77
C ARG A 72 -17.56 -3.10 5.94
N ILE A 73 -17.63 -2.59 7.17
CA ILE A 73 -17.17 -1.24 7.53
C ILE A 73 -15.66 -1.11 7.31
N GLU A 74 -14.88 -2.12 7.69
CA GLU A 74 -13.42 -2.11 7.48
C GLU A 74 -13.03 -2.09 5.99
N LYS A 75 -13.82 -2.74 5.13
CA LYS A 75 -13.57 -2.72 3.67
C LYS A 75 -13.73 -1.34 3.05
N ILE A 76 -14.63 -0.52 3.59
CA ILE A 76 -14.84 0.86 3.11
C ILE A 76 -13.98 1.89 3.84
N LYS A 77 -13.24 1.47 4.88
CA LYS A 77 -12.26 2.32 5.56
C LYS A 77 -11.37 2.98 4.53
N PRO A 78 -11.26 4.33 4.52
CA PRO A 78 -10.32 4.99 3.64
C PRO A 78 -8.95 4.44 3.98
N LYS A 79 -8.37 3.71 3.03
CA LYS A 79 -7.01 3.21 3.17
C LYS A 79 -6.17 4.44 3.45
N LYS A 80 -5.62 4.54 4.67
CA LYS A 80 -4.47 5.41 4.93
C LYS A 80 -3.55 5.12 3.74
N LYS A 81 -3.09 6.15 3.01
CA LYS A 81 -1.99 6.00 2.07
C LYS A 81 -0.78 5.56 2.88
N GLN A 82 -0.76 4.29 3.27
CA GLN A 82 0.47 3.57 3.48
C GLN A 82 1.12 3.63 2.11
N ASN A 83 2.33 4.18 2.09
CA ASN A 83 3.18 4.16 0.92
C ASN A 83 3.65 2.73 0.59
N THR A 84 2.83 1.71 0.83
CA THR A 84 3.03 0.33 0.43
C THR A 84 2.84 0.23 -1.09
N GLY A 85 3.70 -0.58 -1.74
CA GLY A 85 3.88 -0.66 -3.20
C GLY A 85 2.56 -0.59 -3.97
N ALA A 86 2.37 0.43 -4.82
CA ALA A 86 2.45 0.26 -6.28
C ALA A 86 1.80 -1.06 -6.74
N GLY A 87 0.52 -1.22 -6.42
CA GLY A 87 -0.36 -1.94 -7.31
C GLY A 87 -0.40 -1.14 -8.60
N TYR A 88 0.12 -1.74 -9.67
CA TYR A 88 -0.24 -1.57 -11.08
C TYR A 88 -1.24 -0.43 -11.36
N ALA A 89 -0.76 0.81 -11.22
CA ALA A 89 -1.39 1.98 -11.79
C ALA A 89 -0.53 2.31 -13.00
N ALA A 90 -1.18 2.42 -14.16
CA ALA A 90 -0.63 2.74 -15.47
C ALA A 90 0.77 3.35 -15.43
N ALA A 91 1.71 2.66 -16.08
CA ALA A 91 3.10 3.05 -16.22
C ALA A 91 3.21 4.49 -16.76
N SER A 92 3.30 5.46 -15.84
CA SER A 92 4.11 6.64 -16.12
C SER A 92 5.55 6.14 -16.06
N SER A 93 6.11 5.86 -17.24
CA SER A 93 7.52 5.55 -17.40
C SER A 93 8.32 6.65 -16.71
N ILE A 94 9.09 6.32 -15.67
CA ILE A 94 9.95 7.31 -15.02
C ILE A 94 11.04 7.65 -16.02
N GLU A 95 10.99 8.85 -16.55
CA GLU A 95 12.11 9.42 -17.30
C GLU A 95 13.27 9.69 -16.34
N TRP A 96 14.42 9.09 -16.61
CA TRP A 96 15.63 9.27 -15.82
C TRP A 96 16.56 10.22 -16.55
N ASP A 97 16.80 11.37 -15.95
CA ASP A 97 17.82 12.34 -16.36
C ASP A 97 18.92 12.42 -15.28
N GLU A 98 20.00 13.15 -15.58
CA GLU A 98 21.11 13.33 -14.65
C GLU A 98 20.66 13.94 -13.32
N SER A 99 19.71 14.87 -13.36
CA SER A 99 19.14 15.52 -12.17
C SER A 99 18.48 14.51 -11.24
N ARG A 100 17.62 13.62 -11.77
CA ARG A 100 16.93 12.59 -10.98
C ARG A 100 17.90 11.55 -10.44
N VAL A 101 18.90 11.14 -11.22
CA VAL A 101 19.95 10.23 -10.73
C VAL A 101 20.72 10.89 -9.57
N ALA A 102 20.98 12.20 -9.64
CA ALA A 102 21.62 12.95 -8.57
C ALA A 102 20.79 13.08 -7.28
N HIS A 103 19.49 12.77 -7.31
CA HIS A 103 18.63 12.71 -6.11
C HIS A 103 18.51 11.31 -5.51
N LEU A 104 19.10 10.28 -6.15
CA LEU A 104 19.16 8.95 -5.56
C LEU A 104 20.06 8.95 -4.33
N SER A 105 19.75 8.08 -3.37
CA SER A 105 20.52 8.00 -2.13
C SER A 105 21.97 7.56 -2.39
N ILE A 106 22.93 8.19 -1.72
CA ILE A 106 24.35 7.88 -1.84
C ILE A 106 24.66 6.38 -1.68
N ASN A 107 24.07 5.73 -0.67
CA ASN A 107 24.27 4.29 -0.41
C ASN A 107 23.78 3.41 -1.56
N TYR A 108 22.74 3.83 -2.28
CA TYR A 108 22.26 3.13 -3.45
C TYR A 108 23.24 3.30 -4.62
N LEU A 109 23.67 4.54 -4.89
CA LEU A 109 24.62 4.83 -5.97
C LEU A 109 25.97 4.14 -5.76
N GLN A 110 26.48 4.08 -4.53
CA GLN A 110 27.68 3.33 -4.19
C GLN A 110 27.54 1.85 -4.53
N LYS A 111 26.41 1.22 -4.20
CA LYS A 111 26.16 -0.20 -4.52
C LYS A 111 25.98 -0.43 -6.02
N VAL A 112 25.37 0.51 -6.75
CA VAL A 112 25.34 0.46 -8.22
C VAL A 112 26.77 0.51 -8.74
N PHE A 113 27.56 1.48 -8.28
CA PHE A 113 28.95 1.67 -8.68
C PHE A 113 29.82 0.44 -8.39
N THR A 114 29.64 -0.23 -7.24
CA THR A 114 30.36 -1.49 -6.93
C THR A 114 30.01 -2.64 -7.87
N ASN A 115 28.79 -2.66 -8.42
CA ASN A 115 28.40 -3.67 -9.41
C ASN A 115 28.85 -3.30 -10.82
N MET A 116 29.18 -2.04 -11.08
CA MET A 116 29.94 -1.65 -12.26
C MET A 116 31.37 -2.14 -12.06
N GLY A 117 31.92 -2.85 -13.03
CA GLY A 117 33.28 -3.34 -12.99
C GLY A 117 34.23 -2.22 -13.41
N ASP A 118 34.50 -2.13 -14.70
CA ASP A 118 35.61 -1.37 -15.27
C ASP A 118 35.19 -0.06 -15.97
N ASP A 119 36.16 0.83 -16.17
CA ASP A 119 36.02 2.11 -16.88
C ASP A 119 35.48 1.93 -18.31
N GLY A 120 34.17 2.05 -18.48
CA GLY A 120 33.48 1.85 -19.77
C GLY A 120 32.10 1.21 -19.62
N ASP A 121 31.80 0.68 -18.44
CA ASP A 121 30.48 0.12 -18.13
C ASP A 121 29.41 1.23 -18.12
N LYS A 122 28.23 0.86 -18.62
CA LYS A 122 27.06 1.75 -18.71
C LYS A 122 25.94 1.18 -17.88
N VAL A 123 25.30 2.02 -17.08
CA VAL A 123 24.13 1.64 -16.29
C VAL A 123 22.85 2.22 -16.88
N PHE A 124 21.82 1.40 -16.96
CA PHE A 124 20.48 1.78 -17.39
C PHE A 124 19.53 1.55 -16.22
N PHE A 125 18.75 2.56 -15.84
CA PHE A 125 17.78 2.45 -14.76
C PHE A 125 16.42 2.07 -15.33
N SER A 126 15.74 1.13 -14.69
CA SER A 126 14.39 0.76 -15.08
C SER A 126 13.45 1.94 -14.90
N THR A 127 12.66 2.19 -15.93
CA THR A 127 11.62 3.23 -15.94
C THR A 127 10.37 2.75 -15.20
N SER A 128 10.30 1.46 -14.86
CA SER A 128 9.22 0.86 -14.06
C SER A 128 9.52 0.90 -12.56
N GLY A 129 8.74 1.64 -11.76
CA GLY A 129 8.84 1.61 -10.30
C GLY A 129 8.50 2.91 -9.56
N LYS A 130 8.72 2.95 -8.23
CA LYS A 130 8.49 4.11 -7.34
C LYS A 130 9.77 4.93 -7.06
N GLY A 131 10.58 5.21 -8.09
CA GLY A 131 11.45 6.41 -8.17
C GLY A 131 12.54 6.69 -7.13
N ILE A 132 12.90 5.78 -6.20
CA ILE A 132 14.02 6.02 -5.25
C ILE A 132 15.08 4.92 -5.20
N ARG A 133 14.74 3.72 -5.68
CA ARG A 133 15.64 2.55 -5.78
C ARG A 133 15.24 1.77 -7.03
N PRO A 134 15.44 2.35 -8.22
CA PRO A 134 15.08 1.67 -9.46
C PRO A 134 15.85 0.35 -9.59
N SER A 135 15.25 -0.67 -10.19
CA SER A 135 16.06 -1.75 -10.74
C SER A 135 16.97 -1.19 -11.81
N TYR A 136 18.13 -1.78 -12.04
CA TYR A 136 19.08 -1.30 -13.03
C TYR A 136 19.71 -2.46 -13.77
N GLN A 137 20.25 -2.18 -14.94
CA GLN A 137 21.07 -3.13 -15.67
C GLN A 137 22.38 -2.46 -16.05
N ILE A 138 23.42 -3.27 -16.15
CA ILE A 138 24.76 -2.84 -16.52
C ILE A 138 25.07 -3.51 -17.86
N GLU A 139 25.44 -2.70 -18.84
CA GLU A 139 26.12 -3.16 -20.04
C GLU A 139 27.62 -3.05 -19.78
N PHE A 140 28.28 -4.20 -19.77
CA PHE A 140 29.72 -4.31 -19.64
C PHE A 140 30.40 -4.05 -20.98
N LYS A 141 31.71 -3.79 -20.96
CA LYS A 141 32.52 -3.57 -22.19
C LYS A 141 32.41 -4.68 -23.24
N ASN A 142 32.17 -5.91 -22.81
CA ASN A 142 32.00 -7.07 -23.68
C ASN A 142 30.57 -7.18 -24.24
N HIS A 143 29.72 -6.17 -24.03
CA HIS A 143 28.30 -6.13 -24.36
C HIS A 143 27.44 -7.14 -23.59
N ASP A 144 27.97 -7.77 -22.54
CA ASP A 144 27.15 -8.56 -21.64
C ASP A 144 26.24 -7.64 -20.82
N LEU A 145 25.00 -8.08 -20.66
CA LEU A 145 23.99 -7.40 -19.87
C LEU A 145 23.73 -8.15 -18.58
N ALA A 146 23.89 -7.49 -17.44
CA ALA A 146 23.44 -8.00 -16.14
C ALA A 146 22.42 -7.05 -15.53
N ALA A 147 21.25 -7.60 -15.17
CA ALA A 147 20.21 -6.87 -14.48
C ALA A 147 20.27 -7.13 -12.97
N PHE A 148 19.92 -6.11 -12.19
CA PHE A 148 19.94 -6.13 -10.73
C PHE A 148 18.67 -5.50 -10.18
N ASN A 149 18.19 -6.03 -9.06
CA ASN A 149 17.08 -5.41 -8.34
C ASN A 149 17.57 -4.15 -7.60
N GLY A 150 16.74 -3.10 -7.53
CA GLY A 150 17.15 -1.84 -6.90
C GLY A 150 17.22 -1.88 -5.37
N ALA A 151 16.50 -2.79 -4.71
CA ALA A 151 16.37 -2.80 -3.26
C ALA A 151 17.52 -3.56 -2.56
N ALA A 152 17.89 -4.71 -3.10
CA ALA A 152 18.89 -5.64 -2.59
C ALA A 152 20.12 -5.77 -3.49
N HIS A 153 20.15 -5.11 -4.66
CA HIS A 153 21.26 -5.17 -5.62
C HIS A 153 21.61 -6.61 -6.04
N SER A 154 20.62 -7.50 -6.03
CA SER A 154 20.81 -8.91 -6.37
C SER A 154 20.51 -9.13 -7.86
N PRO A 155 21.19 -10.08 -8.52
CA PRO A 155 20.98 -10.38 -9.93
C PRO A 155 19.51 -10.71 -10.25
N LEU A 156 19.03 -10.21 -11.37
CA LEU A 156 17.73 -10.53 -11.95
C LEU A 156 17.93 -11.43 -13.18
N LYS A 157 17.05 -12.42 -13.32
CA LYS A 157 17.06 -13.33 -14.49
C LYS A 157 16.64 -12.66 -15.80
N LYS A 158 16.00 -11.50 -15.72
CA LYS A 158 15.45 -10.78 -16.87
C LYS A 158 16.24 -9.50 -17.12
N THR A 159 16.84 -9.41 -18.29
CA THR A 159 17.46 -8.21 -18.84
C THR A 159 16.55 -7.60 -19.91
N PHE A 160 16.78 -6.33 -20.23
CA PHE A 160 16.07 -5.64 -21.29
C PHE A 160 17.08 -5.21 -22.37
N PRO A 161 16.71 -5.24 -23.65
CA PRO A 161 17.52 -4.64 -24.70
C PRO A 161 17.79 -3.15 -24.38
N PRO A 162 18.98 -2.60 -24.70
CA PRO A 162 19.33 -1.20 -24.46
C PRO A 162 18.34 -0.17 -25.04
N GLU A 163 17.59 -0.55 -26.08
CA GLU A 163 16.59 0.31 -26.75
C GLU A 163 15.16 0.12 -26.20
N SER A 164 15.00 -0.55 -25.06
CA SER A 164 13.67 -0.80 -24.49
C SER A 164 13.13 0.44 -23.77
N ASP A 165 11.85 0.75 -24.00
CA ASP A 165 11.10 1.80 -23.26
C ASP A 165 11.00 1.54 -21.73
N LEU A 166 11.45 0.35 -21.28
CA LEU A 166 11.42 -0.10 -19.90
C LEU A 166 12.68 0.29 -19.10
N ILE A 167 13.66 0.92 -19.75
CA ILE A 167 14.94 1.35 -19.19
C ILE A 167 15.31 2.76 -19.69
N SER A 168 16.18 3.45 -18.94
CA SER A 168 16.65 4.79 -19.27
C SER A 168 17.69 4.79 -20.39
N GLN A 169 18.07 5.99 -20.83
CA GLN A 169 19.35 6.19 -21.52
C GLN A 169 20.53 5.73 -20.62
N PRO A 170 21.66 5.30 -21.22
CA PRO A 170 22.82 4.85 -20.47
C PRO A 170 23.50 5.98 -19.71
N PHE A 171 23.85 5.72 -18.45
CA PHE A 171 24.72 6.57 -17.65
C PHE A 171 26.10 5.93 -17.52
N THR A 172 27.15 6.74 -17.68
CA THR A 172 28.53 6.25 -17.59
C THR A 172 28.95 6.08 -16.13
N GLN A 173 29.90 5.18 -15.89
CA GLN A 173 30.52 5.02 -14.57
C GLN A 173 31.10 6.35 -14.04
N GLY A 174 31.72 7.15 -14.90
CA GLY A 174 32.27 8.46 -14.55
C GLY A 174 31.22 9.45 -14.05
N PHE A 175 30.03 9.45 -14.66
CA PHE A 175 28.91 10.25 -14.19
C PHE A 175 28.45 9.82 -12.79
N ILE A 176 28.21 8.51 -12.59
CA ILE A 176 27.78 7.98 -11.28
C ILE A 176 28.80 8.29 -10.18
N ARG A 177 30.10 8.15 -10.48
CA ARG A 177 31.18 8.51 -9.56
C ARG A 177 31.14 9.99 -9.19
N SER A 178 31.01 10.87 -10.18
CA SER A 178 30.93 12.32 -9.96
C SER A 178 29.77 12.69 -9.04
N VAL A 179 28.58 12.08 -9.24
CA VAL A 179 27.42 12.29 -8.38
C VAL A 179 27.70 11.86 -6.94
N ILE A 180 28.32 10.69 -6.72
CA ILE A 180 28.68 10.20 -5.38
C ILE A 180 29.65 11.19 -4.70
N GLU A 181 30.70 11.61 -5.41
CA GLU A 181 31.70 12.55 -4.87
C GLU A 181 31.10 13.91 -4.53
N GLN A 182 30.15 14.40 -5.33
CA GLN A 182 29.43 15.65 -5.05
C GLN A 182 28.50 15.53 -3.83
N GLN A 183 27.83 14.39 -3.65
CA GLN A 183 26.97 14.16 -2.49
C GLN A 183 27.77 13.99 -1.19
N MET A 184 29.00 13.47 -1.23
CA MET A 184 29.88 13.36 -0.05
C MET A 184 30.45 14.70 0.43
N LYS A 185 30.51 15.71 -0.44
CA LYS A 185 31.06 17.03 -0.14
C LYS A 185 30.04 18.03 0.40
N LYS A 186 28.74 17.66 0.42
CA LYS A 186 27.63 18.45 0.96
C LYS A 186 27.36 18.05 2.40
#